data_AF-A0A3Q2WGR2-F1
#
_entry.id   AF-A0A3Q2WGR2-F1
#
_cell.length_a   1.000
_cell.length_b   1.000
_cell.length_c   1.000
_cell.angle_alpha   90.00
_cell.angle_beta   90.00
_cell.angle_gamma   90.00
#
_symmetry.space_group_name_H-M   'P 1'
#
loop_
_entity.id
_entity.type
_entity.pdbx_description
1 polymer ?
#
loop_
_entity_poly.entity_id
_entity_poly.type
_entity_poly.pdbx_seq_one_letter_code
_entity_poly.pdbx_strand_id
1 'polypeptide(L)'
;MVKISFQAVSGQKVEKESDGDKTEILIPHPMIPEENLFHCRVLYEDSVYAPLRGRQELEENVGIYLADNYEKITVPVPHFGGSDPADIIHDFHRGLTAYHDIALDKCYVIELNTTIVMPPRNLWELLINVKKGTYLPQTYIIHEEMVVTGKVHNMRQLGPFIYRLCNGKDTYQVYRLSINKRDTKDCHHIRHFENTFVVETVICDEA
;
A
#
# COMPACT_ATOMS: atom_id res chain seq x y z
N MET A 1 0.36 -16.48 -18.11
CA MET A 1 -1.09 -16.37 -17.84
C MET A 1 -1.29 -16.04 -16.37
N VAL A 2 -1.60 -14.79 -16.07
CA VAL A 2 -1.77 -14.25 -14.71
C VAL A 2 -3.11 -14.71 -14.15
N LYS A 3 -3.14 -15.11 -12.88
CA LYS A 3 -4.34 -15.54 -12.18
C LYS A 3 -4.37 -14.76 -10.87
N ILE A 4 -5.39 -13.93 -10.71
CA ILE A 4 -5.67 -13.24 -9.45
C ILE A 4 -6.71 -14.08 -8.72
N SER A 5 -6.50 -14.36 -7.44
CA SER A 5 -7.45 -15.12 -6.62
C SER A 5 -7.71 -14.42 -5.30
N PHE A 6 -8.97 -14.35 -4.88
CA PHE A 6 -9.38 -13.78 -3.60
C PHE A 6 -9.88 -14.90 -2.68
N GLN A 7 -9.56 -14.79 -1.39
CA GLN A 7 -10.28 -15.53 -0.35
C GLN A 7 -11.18 -14.55 0.41
N ALA A 8 -12.44 -14.93 0.60
CA ALA A 8 -13.38 -14.13 1.39
C ALA A 8 -13.03 -14.26 2.87
N VAL A 9 -12.88 -13.13 3.57
CA VAL A 9 -12.86 -13.13 5.03
C VAL A 9 -14.27 -13.48 5.48
N SER A 10 -14.44 -14.63 6.13
CA SER A 10 -15.66 -14.94 6.86
C SER A 10 -15.59 -14.21 8.21
N GLY A 11 -16.63 -13.41 8.51
CA GLY A 11 -16.66 -12.53 9.67
C GLY A 11 -16.25 -13.22 10.96
N GLN A 12 -15.31 -12.62 11.68
CA GLN A 12 -15.01 -13.00 13.06
C GLN A 12 -16.25 -12.75 13.90
N LYS A 13 -16.84 -13.84 14.40
CA LYS A 13 -17.94 -13.83 15.35
C LYS A 13 -17.41 -13.25 16.67
N VAL A 14 -17.81 -12.01 16.99
CA VAL A 14 -17.53 -11.40 18.29
C VAL A 14 -18.39 -12.10 19.34
N GLU A 15 -17.75 -12.79 20.29
CA GLU A 15 -18.39 -13.29 21.50
C GLU A 15 -18.73 -12.11 22.42
N LYS A 16 -20.00 -12.03 22.84
CA LYS A 16 -20.46 -11.05 23.82
C LYS A 16 -20.05 -11.50 25.21
N GLU A 17 -19.22 -10.71 25.89
CA GLU A 17 -19.15 -10.70 27.35
C GLU A 17 -19.58 -9.34 27.88
N SER A 18 -20.37 -9.38 28.94
CA SER A 18 -21.10 -8.28 29.56
C SER A 18 -20.34 -7.80 30.79
N ASP A 19 -20.20 -6.48 30.94
CA ASP A 19 -20.55 -5.67 32.13
C ASP A 19 -19.57 -4.51 32.39
N GLY A 20 -20.11 -3.38 32.85
CA GLY A 20 -19.39 -2.42 33.70
C GLY A 20 -18.77 -1.17 33.05
N ASP A 21 -19.63 -0.17 32.79
CA ASP A 21 -19.40 1.28 32.93
C ASP A 21 -17.95 1.81 32.90
N LYS A 22 -17.52 2.32 31.73
CA LYS A 22 -16.62 3.48 31.60
C LYS A 22 -16.96 4.21 30.29
N THR A 23 -17.34 5.47 30.39
CA THR A 23 -17.44 6.38 29.25
C THR A 23 -16.06 6.60 28.62
N GLU A 24 -15.69 5.72 27.68
CA GLU A 24 -14.68 6.03 26.68
C GLU A 24 -15.38 6.70 25.49
N ILE A 25 -14.86 7.86 25.11
CA ILE A 25 -15.27 8.56 23.89
C ILE A 25 -14.81 7.68 22.73
N LEU A 26 -15.68 6.78 22.26
CA LEU A 26 -15.50 6.07 20.99
C LEU A 26 -15.53 7.11 19.87
N ILE A 27 -14.34 7.53 19.45
CA ILE A 27 -14.18 8.12 18.11
C ILE A 27 -14.60 7.01 17.14
N PRO A 28 -15.63 7.20 16.30
CA PRO A 28 -16.05 6.16 15.37
C PRO A 28 -14.88 5.89 14.44
N HIS A 29 -14.29 4.68 14.53
CA HIS A 29 -13.50 4.18 13.43
C HIS A 29 -14.47 4.11 12.24
N PRO A 30 -14.16 4.72 11.07
CA PRO A 30 -15.06 4.65 9.93
C PRO A 30 -15.30 3.17 9.64
N MET A 31 -16.55 2.72 9.85
CA MET A 31 -16.92 1.35 9.58
C MET A 31 -16.84 1.15 8.07
N ILE A 32 -15.80 0.47 7.62
CA ILE A 32 -15.65 0.11 6.23
C ILE A 32 -16.73 -0.92 5.92
N PRO A 33 -17.59 -0.69 4.93
CA PRO A 33 -18.46 -1.75 4.43
C PRO A 33 -17.60 -2.95 4.05
N GLU A 34 -17.94 -4.17 4.48
CA GLU A 34 -17.15 -5.38 4.15
C GLU A 34 -16.93 -5.54 2.63
N GLU A 35 -17.83 -4.99 1.81
CA GLU A 35 -17.73 -4.95 0.36
C GLU A 35 -16.55 -4.11 -0.19
N ASN A 36 -15.93 -3.26 0.63
CA ASN A 36 -14.79 -2.43 0.27
C ASN A 36 -13.46 -2.96 0.82
N LEU A 37 -13.48 -4.15 1.43
CA LEU A 37 -12.30 -4.87 1.88
C LEU A 37 -11.97 -6.00 0.91
N PHE A 38 -10.73 -6.00 0.43
CA PHE A 38 -10.25 -6.96 -0.55
C PHE A 38 -8.97 -7.62 -0.05
N HIS A 39 -8.91 -8.95 -0.21
CA HIS A 39 -7.69 -9.72 -0.01
C HIS A 39 -7.16 -10.14 -1.38
N CYS A 40 -6.19 -9.40 -1.89
CA CYS A 40 -5.68 -9.51 -3.25
C CYS A 40 -4.48 -10.45 -3.28
N ARG A 41 -4.41 -11.27 -4.33
CA ARG A 41 -3.25 -12.10 -4.65
C ARG A 41 -2.95 -12.02 -6.12
N VAL A 42 -1.79 -11.48 -6.46
CA VAL A 42 -1.38 -11.13 -7.83
C VAL A 42 -0.17 -11.96 -8.20
N LEU A 43 -0.25 -12.63 -9.34
CA LEU A 43 0.87 -13.40 -9.88
C LEU A 43 1.53 -12.63 -11.02
N TYR A 44 2.81 -12.32 -10.89
CA TYR A 44 3.55 -11.50 -11.86
C TYR A 44 4.88 -12.15 -12.25
N GLU A 45 5.51 -11.64 -13.31
CA GLU A 45 6.82 -12.09 -13.78
C GLU A 45 7.69 -10.87 -14.04
N ASP A 46 8.90 -10.88 -13.51
CA ASP A 46 9.90 -9.83 -13.74
C ASP A 46 10.88 -10.32 -14.81
N SER A 47 10.41 -10.34 -16.05
CA SER A 47 11.18 -10.83 -17.20
C SER A 47 12.34 -9.92 -17.58
N VAL A 48 12.35 -8.66 -17.10
CA VAL A 48 13.33 -7.64 -17.49
C VAL A 48 14.49 -7.59 -16.51
N TYR A 49 14.23 -7.50 -15.21
CA TYR A 49 15.26 -7.32 -14.19
C TYR A 49 15.62 -8.62 -13.46
N ALA A 50 14.69 -9.58 -13.37
CA ALA A 50 14.93 -10.85 -12.68
C ALA A 50 14.37 -12.08 -13.44
N PRO A 51 14.79 -12.32 -14.71
CA PRO A 51 14.23 -13.40 -15.54
C PRO A 51 14.45 -14.81 -14.96
N LEU A 52 15.41 -14.97 -14.05
CA LEU A 52 15.71 -16.24 -13.38
C LEU A 52 14.83 -16.50 -12.14
N ARG A 53 14.14 -15.48 -11.60
CA ARG A 53 13.23 -15.65 -10.45
C ARG A 53 11.89 -16.29 -10.84
N GLY A 54 11.60 -16.35 -12.15
CA GLY A 54 10.35 -16.90 -12.67
C GLY A 54 9.12 -16.13 -12.16
N ARG A 55 8.01 -16.86 -12.02
CA ARG A 55 6.73 -16.31 -11.58
C ARG A 55 6.72 -16.05 -10.09
N GLN A 56 6.45 -14.81 -9.70
CA GLN A 56 6.33 -14.35 -8.32
C GLN A 56 4.85 -14.15 -7.93
N GLU A 57 4.59 -14.15 -6.64
CA GLU A 57 3.28 -13.93 -6.03
C GLU A 57 3.37 -12.76 -5.05
N LEU A 58 2.47 -11.80 -5.21
CA LEU A 58 2.24 -10.70 -4.29
C LEU A 58 0.89 -10.92 -3.61
N GLU A 59 0.83 -10.75 -2.30
CA GLU A 59 -0.40 -10.77 -1.53
C GLU A 59 -0.53 -9.43 -0.80
N GLU A 60 -1.74 -8.88 -0.72
CA GLU A 60 -2.00 -7.62 0.00
C GLU A 60 -3.46 -7.55 0.44
N ASN A 61 -3.72 -6.76 1.48
CA ASN A 61 -5.09 -6.40 1.86
C ASN A 61 -5.35 -4.95 1.49
N VAL A 62 -6.45 -4.69 0.78
CA VAL A 62 -6.84 -3.37 0.30
C VAL A 62 -8.15 -2.97 0.94
N GLY A 63 -8.15 -1.84 1.65
CA GLY A 63 -9.34 -1.18 2.16
C GLY A 63 -9.59 0.13 1.42
N ILE A 64 -10.74 0.24 0.74
CA ILE A 64 -11.09 1.42 -0.06
C ILE A 64 -12.15 2.24 0.68
N TYR A 65 -11.84 3.50 0.98
CA TYR A 65 -12.71 4.41 1.71
C TYR A 65 -13.26 5.47 0.77
N LEU A 66 -14.32 5.11 0.02
CA LEU A 66 -14.89 5.96 -1.02
C LEU A 66 -15.39 7.32 -0.51
N ALA A 67 -15.98 7.37 0.70
CA ALA A 67 -16.52 8.59 1.28
C ALA A 67 -15.42 9.58 1.70
N ASP A 68 -14.32 9.05 2.22
CA ASP A 68 -13.17 9.83 2.69
C ASP A 68 -12.09 10.00 1.62
N ASN A 69 -12.29 9.38 0.45
CA ASN A 69 -11.42 9.42 -0.72
C ASN A 69 -9.95 9.06 -0.41
N TYR A 70 -9.76 7.97 0.32
CA TYR A 70 -8.46 7.37 0.56
C TYR A 70 -8.52 5.85 0.47
N GLU A 71 -7.36 5.23 0.36
CA GLU A 71 -7.24 3.78 0.49
C GLU A 71 -6.08 3.42 1.41
N LYS A 72 -6.19 2.24 2.02
CA LYS A 72 -5.13 1.62 2.80
C LYS A 72 -4.77 0.29 2.17
N ILE A 73 -3.50 0.08 1.90
CA ILE A 73 -2.94 -1.18 1.41
C ILE A 73 -2.01 -1.72 2.49
N THR A 74 -2.16 -3.00 2.84
CA THR A 74 -1.28 -3.70 3.77
C THR A 74 -0.59 -4.84 3.05
N VAL A 75 0.72 -4.71 2.87
CA VAL A 75 1.62 -5.71 2.30
C VAL A 75 2.17 -6.55 3.46
N PRO A 76 1.77 -7.84 3.57
CA PRO A 76 2.27 -8.72 4.61
C PRO A 76 3.74 -9.06 4.36
N VAL A 77 4.36 -9.70 5.35
CA VAL A 77 5.72 -10.23 5.20
C VAL A 77 5.75 -11.20 4.02
N PRO A 78 6.57 -10.94 2.98
CA PRO A 78 6.60 -11.80 1.81
C PRO A 78 7.20 -13.16 2.16
N HIS A 79 6.63 -14.21 1.58
CA HIS A 79 7.09 -15.59 1.80
C HIS A 79 8.50 -15.83 1.24
N PHE A 80 8.92 -15.03 0.25
CA PHE A 80 10.25 -15.11 -0.39
C PHE A 80 10.81 -13.71 -0.65
N GLY A 81 12.13 -13.56 -0.43
CA GLY A 81 12.79 -12.27 -0.18
C GLY A 81 12.91 -11.31 -1.37
N GLY A 82 12.96 -10.02 -1.02
CA GLY A 82 13.27 -8.91 -1.91
C GLY A 82 12.26 -7.76 -1.90
N SER A 83 11.33 -7.75 -0.94
CA SER A 83 10.45 -6.62 -0.63
C SER A 83 10.24 -6.57 0.88
N ASP A 84 10.09 -5.37 1.43
CA ASP A 84 9.77 -5.13 2.81
C ASP A 84 8.25 -5.14 3.01
N PRO A 85 7.77 -5.63 4.16
CA PRO A 85 6.37 -5.47 4.56
C PRO A 85 6.06 -3.99 4.78
N ALA A 86 4.86 -3.56 4.37
CA ALA A 86 4.49 -2.17 4.45
C ALA A 86 3.00 -1.94 4.66
N ASP A 87 2.67 -0.86 5.37
CA ASP A 87 1.35 -0.24 5.32
C ASP A 87 1.43 1.02 4.45
N ILE A 88 0.51 1.16 3.49
CA ILE A 88 0.52 2.23 2.50
C ILE A 88 -0.82 2.96 2.55
N ILE A 89 -0.81 4.28 2.55
CA ILE A 89 -2.00 5.12 2.42
C ILE A 89 -1.87 6.02 1.20
N HIS A 90 -2.88 6.02 0.34
CA HIS A 90 -3.09 7.05 -0.67
C HIS A 90 -4.21 7.97 -0.22
N ASP A 91 -3.85 9.21 0.14
CA ASP A 91 -4.80 10.26 0.48
C ASP A 91 -5.03 11.12 -0.77
N PHE A 92 -6.11 10.87 -1.50
CA PHE A 92 -6.44 11.58 -2.74
C PHE A 92 -6.98 12.99 -2.48
N HIS A 93 -7.38 13.32 -1.25
CA HIS A 93 -7.73 14.69 -0.88
C HIS A 93 -6.49 15.56 -0.65
N ARG A 94 -5.44 14.99 -0.05
CA ARG A 94 -4.16 15.67 0.14
C ARG A 94 -3.23 15.57 -1.06
N GLY A 95 -3.46 14.60 -1.95
CA GLY A 95 -2.55 14.28 -3.04
C GLY A 95 -1.22 13.75 -2.48
N LEU A 96 -1.27 12.92 -1.44
CA LEU A 96 -0.09 12.36 -0.79
C LEU A 96 -0.18 10.82 -0.73
N THR A 97 0.97 10.18 -0.89
CA THR A 97 1.19 8.78 -0.55
C THR A 97 2.09 8.71 0.68
N ALA A 98 1.75 7.85 1.63
CA ALA A 98 2.61 7.51 2.75
C ALA A 98 2.88 6.01 2.77
N TYR A 99 4.16 5.64 2.81
CA TYR A 99 4.64 4.28 3.05
C TYR A 99 5.12 4.20 4.49
N HIS A 100 4.59 3.27 5.28
CA HIS A 100 5.21 2.82 6.53
C HIS A 100 5.93 1.52 6.23
N ASP A 101 7.26 1.59 6.17
CA ASP A 101 8.11 0.42 6.12
C ASP A 101 8.11 -0.24 7.51
N ILE A 102 7.51 -1.42 7.60
CA ILE A 102 7.33 -2.13 8.87
C ILE A 102 8.65 -2.72 9.35
N ALA A 103 9.56 -3.10 8.44
CA ALA A 103 10.84 -3.68 8.79
C ALA A 103 11.79 -2.63 9.42
N LEU A 104 11.73 -1.39 8.93
CA LEU A 104 12.56 -0.28 9.42
C LEU A 104 11.86 0.59 10.48
N ASP A 105 10.55 0.42 10.66
CA ASP A 105 9.67 1.29 11.45
C ASP A 105 9.81 2.79 11.08
N LYS A 106 9.96 3.05 9.78
CA LYS A 106 10.10 4.39 9.19
C LYS A 106 8.91 4.69 8.28
N CYS A 107 8.51 5.96 8.27
CA CYS A 107 7.52 6.47 7.33
C CYS A 107 8.17 7.31 6.24
N TYR A 108 7.70 7.14 5.02
CA TYR A 108 8.13 7.90 3.85
C TYR A 108 6.91 8.52 3.19
N VAL A 109 6.96 9.83 2.95
CA VAL A 109 5.83 10.58 2.39
C VAL A 109 6.24 11.27 1.11
N ILE A 110 5.38 11.17 0.10
CA ILE A 110 5.58 11.75 -1.22
C ILE A 110 4.27 12.26 -1.80
N GLU A 111 4.36 13.16 -2.78
CA GLU A 111 3.22 13.52 -3.61
C GLU A 111 2.66 12.29 -4.36
N LEU A 112 1.35 12.16 -4.36
CA LEU A 112 0.62 11.07 -5.01
C LEU A 112 0.86 11.11 -6.53
N ASN A 113 1.28 9.99 -7.12
CA ASN A 113 1.41 9.89 -8.57
C ASN A 113 0.10 9.44 -9.20
N THR A 114 -0.76 10.39 -9.57
CA THR A 114 -2.08 10.09 -10.16
C THR A 114 -2.01 9.45 -11.55
N THR A 115 -0.82 9.32 -12.16
CA THR A 115 -0.66 8.59 -13.43
C THR A 115 -0.46 7.09 -13.21
N ILE A 116 -0.02 6.70 -12.00
CA ILE A 116 0.25 5.31 -11.61
C ILE A 116 -0.86 4.80 -10.69
N VAL A 117 -1.19 5.56 -9.65
CA VAL A 117 -2.17 5.17 -8.64
C VAL A 117 -3.58 5.33 -9.18
N MET A 118 -4.34 4.24 -9.23
CA MET A 118 -5.73 4.26 -9.67
C MET A 118 -6.64 4.94 -8.63
N PRO A 119 -7.53 5.88 -9.00
CA PRO A 119 -8.45 6.49 -8.06
C PRO A 119 -9.37 5.47 -7.35
N PRO A 120 -9.83 5.72 -6.10
CA PRO A 120 -10.52 4.74 -5.27
C PRO A 120 -11.74 4.09 -5.94
N ARG A 121 -12.54 4.89 -6.65
CA ARG A 121 -13.73 4.38 -7.35
C ARG A 121 -13.37 3.46 -8.51
N ASN A 122 -12.35 3.81 -9.29
CA ASN A 122 -11.86 3.01 -10.39
C ASN A 122 -11.23 1.70 -9.87
N LEU A 123 -10.43 1.78 -8.80
CA LEU A 123 -9.81 0.61 -8.18
C LEU A 123 -10.89 -0.33 -7.64
N TRP A 124 -11.91 0.20 -6.97
CA TRP A 124 -13.04 -0.58 -6.48
C TRP A 124 -13.78 -1.31 -7.63
N GLU A 125 -14.12 -0.60 -8.71
CA GLU A 125 -14.77 -1.21 -9.87
C GLU A 125 -13.92 -2.31 -10.51
N LEU A 126 -12.60 -2.08 -10.62
CA LEU A 126 -11.65 -3.06 -11.08
C LEU A 126 -11.68 -4.31 -10.21
N LEU A 127 -11.49 -4.18 -8.89
CA LEU A 127 -11.44 -5.30 -7.96
C LEU A 127 -12.76 -6.08 -7.93
N ILE A 128 -13.91 -5.41 -8.04
CA ILE A 128 -15.22 -6.07 -8.17
C ILE A 128 -15.31 -6.88 -9.47
N ASN A 129 -14.84 -6.36 -10.59
CA ASN A 129 -14.86 -7.07 -11.87
C ASN A 129 -13.88 -8.25 -11.89
N VAL A 130 -12.71 -8.11 -11.29
CA VAL A 130 -11.77 -9.23 -11.13
C VAL A 130 -12.38 -10.30 -10.21
N LYS A 131 -13.01 -9.92 -9.09
CA LYS A 131 -13.72 -10.85 -8.19
C LYS A 131 -14.84 -11.61 -8.90
N LYS A 132 -15.55 -10.98 -9.83
CA LYS A 132 -16.58 -11.60 -10.68
C LYS A 132 -16.02 -12.47 -11.80
N GLY A 133 -14.71 -12.45 -12.03
CA GLY A 133 -14.04 -13.16 -13.13
C GLY A 133 -14.31 -12.55 -14.51
N THR A 134 -14.85 -11.33 -14.58
CA THR A 134 -15.14 -10.63 -15.85
C THR A 134 -13.94 -9.84 -16.37
N TYR A 135 -12.89 -9.69 -15.54
CA TYR A 135 -11.66 -8.99 -15.89
C TYR A 135 -10.43 -9.77 -15.41
N LEU A 136 -9.43 -9.92 -16.28
CA LEU A 136 -8.19 -10.65 -16.01
C LEU A 136 -7.00 -9.77 -16.43
N PRO A 137 -6.45 -8.93 -15.54
CA PRO A 137 -5.36 -8.03 -15.89
C PRO A 137 -4.09 -8.83 -16.25
N GLN A 138 -3.41 -8.39 -17.30
CA GLN A 138 -2.03 -8.78 -17.56
C GLN A 138 -1.13 -7.86 -16.73
N THR A 139 -0.68 -8.34 -15.59
CA THR A 139 0.22 -7.56 -14.73
C THR A 139 1.65 -7.63 -15.22
N TYR A 140 2.31 -6.48 -15.27
CA TYR A 140 3.76 -6.31 -15.42
C TYR A 140 4.29 -5.62 -14.16
N ILE A 141 5.60 -5.37 -14.10
CA ILE A 141 6.24 -4.62 -13.03
C ILE A 141 6.73 -3.26 -13.55
N ILE A 142 6.53 -2.20 -12.76
CA ILE A 142 7.18 -0.91 -12.94
C ILE A 142 8.04 -0.60 -11.71
N HIS A 143 9.11 0.17 -11.91
CA HIS A 143 10.01 0.55 -10.83
C HIS A 143 9.94 2.06 -10.62
N GLU A 144 9.76 2.49 -9.38
CA GLU A 144 9.90 3.88 -8.95
C GLU A 144 11.06 3.99 -7.97
N GLU A 145 12.12 4.69 -8.34
CA GLU A 145 13.24 4.99 -7.45
C GLU A 145 12.99 6.31 -6.73
N MET A 146 13.19 6.32 -5.41
CA MET A 146 12.96 7.45 -4.53
C MET A 146 14.16 7.67 -3.63
N VAL A 147 14.47 8.95 -3.36
CA VAL A 147 15.54 9.34 -2.44
C VAL A 147 14.97 10.12 -1.27
N VAL A 148 15.47 9.85 -0.08
CA VAL A 148 15.17 10.65 1.12
C VAL A 148 15.74 12.06 0.94
N THR A 149 14.91 13.08 1.23
CA THR A 149 15.26 14.50 1.08
C THR A 149 15.29 15.27 2.40
N GLY A 150 14.68 14.72 3.46
CA GLY A 150 14.63 15.38 4.76
C GLY A 150 13.62 14.75 5.71
N LYS A 151 13.73 15.11 6.99
CA LYS A 151 12.81 14.65 8.04
C LYS A 151 11.58 15.56 8.10
N VAL A 152 10.39 14.96 8.20
CA VAL A 152 9.14 15.69 8.41
C VAL A 152 8.95 15.98 9.89
N HIS A 153 8.96 17.26 10.26
CA HIS A 153 8.75 17.68 11.64
C HIS A 153 7.27 17.98 11.97
N ASN A 154 6.50 18.46 10.98
CA ASN A 154 5.11 18.86 11.18
C ASN A 154 4.12 17.86 10.57
N MET A 155 3.89 16.75 11.29
CA MET A 155 3.00 15.67 10.86
C MET A 155 1.54 16.10 10.67
N ARG A 156 1.09 17.18 11.30
CA ARG A 156 -0.30 17.66 11.19
C ARG A 156 -0.67 18.10 9.77
N GLN A 157 0.32 18.50 8.96
CA GLN A 157 0.08 18.92 7.58
C GLN A 157 -0.22 17.76 6.63
N LEU A 158 0.10 16.53 7.04
CA LEU A 158 -0.07 15.33 6.22
C LEU A 158 -1.51 14.83 6.17
N GLY A 159 -2.42 15.42 6.95
CA GLY A 159 -3.80 14.97 7.05
C GLY A 159 -3.99 13.85 8.08
N PRO A 160 -5.25 13.58 8.47
CA PRO A 160 -5.55 12.68 9.58
C PRO A 160 -5.20 11.22 9.30
N PHE A 161 -5.32 10.76 8.04
CA PHE A 161 -5.07 9.37 7.66
C PHE A 161 -3.58 9.03 7.77
N ILE A 162 -2.74 9.82 7.10
CA ILE A 162 -1.28 9.67 7.14
C ILE A 162 -0.75 9.95 8.55
N TYR A 163 -1.30 10.95 9.25
CA TYR A 163 -0.93 11.19 10.65
C TYR A 163 -1.16 9.95 11.52
N ARG A 164 -2.31 9.28 11.42
CA ARG A 164 -2.58 8.05 12.19
C ARG A 164 -1.61 6.92 11.86
N LEU A 165 -1.22 6.77 10.59
CA LEU A 165 -0.26 5.76 10.16
C LEU A 165 1.15 6.04 10.74
N CYS A 166 1.62 7.28 10.62
CA CYS A 166 3.02 7.64 10.85
C CYS A 166 3.31 8.26 12.22
N ASN A 167 2.30 8.60 13.01
CA ASN A 167 2.52 9.16 14.34
C ASN A 167 3.33 8.20 15.23
N GLY A 168 4.35 8.74 15.89
CA GLY A 168 5.29 7.97 16.72
C GLY A 168 6.48 7.35 15.97
N LYS A 169 6.56 7.52 14.64
CA LYS A 169 7.62 6.97 13.79
C LYS A 169 8.48 8.06 13.18
N ASP A 170 9.71 7.71 12.83
CA ASP A 170 10.56 8.61 12.05
C ASP A 170 9.98 8.76 10.64
N THR A 171 9.56 9.98 10.31
CA THR A 171 8.91 10.27 9.03
C THR A 171 9.82 11.14 8.16
N TYR A 172 9.99 10.73 6.90
CA TYR A 172 10.85 11.37 5.92
C TYR A 172 10.07 11.76 4.67
N GLN A 173 10.48 12.85 4.05
CA GLN A 173 10.00 13.23 2.73
C GLN A 173 10.91 12.60 1.68
N VAL A 174 10.31 12.01 0.66
CA VAL A 174 11.05 11.39 -0.45
C VAL A 174 10.70 12.02 -1.78
N TYR A 175 11.61 11.93 -2.73
CA TYR A 175 11.47 12.48 -4.08
C TYR A 175 11.79 11.42 -5.15
N ARG A 176 10.97 11.36 -6.22
CA ARG A 176 11.14 10.42 -7.34
C ARG A 176 12.33 10.80 -8.22
N LEU A 177 13.23 9.85 -8.47
CA LEU A 177 14.31 10.00 -9.43
C LEU A 177 13.84 9.59 -10.82
N SER A 178 14.08 10.43 -11.83
CA SER A 178 13.73 10.12 -13.23
C SER A 178 14.78 9.26 -13.93
N ILE A 179 15.96 9.05 -13.33
CA ILE A 179 17.09 8.34 -13.93
C ILE A 179 17.71 7.44 -12.87
N ASN A 180 17.88 6.16 -13.18
CA ASN A 180 18.58 5.16 -12.36
C ASN A 180 20.01 5.63 -12.09
N LYS A 181 20.27 6.25 -10.93
CA LYS A 181 21.63 6.53 -10.49
C LYS A 181 22.16 5.28 -9.81
N ARG A 182 23.09 4.59 -10.48
CA ARG A 182 23.82 3.45 -9.90
C ARG A 182 24.81 3.98 -8.86
N ASP A 183 24.34 4.17 -7.64
CA ASP A 183 25.21 4.11 -6.47
C ASP A 183 24.51 3.26 -5.41
N THR A 184 25.13 2.14 -5.05
CA THR A 184 24.65 1.21 -4.03
C THR A 184 24.67 1.90 -2.68
N LYS A 185 23.53 2.48 -2.34
CA LYS A 185 23.18 2.92 -0.99
C LYS A 185 22.35 1.84 -0.31
N ASP A 186 22.19 1.97 1.00
CA ASP A 186 21.22 1.17 1.74
C ASP A 186 19.82 1.56 1.22
N CYS A 187 19.23 0.66 0.42
CA CYS A 187 17.97 0.85 -0.25
C CYS A 187 17.04 -0.29 0.13
N HIS A 188 15.77 0.05 0.35
CA HIS A 188 14.71 -0.87 0.68
C HIS A 188 13.66 -0.87 -0.42
N HIS A 189 12.95 -1.98 -0.55
CA HIS A 189 12.10 -2.24 -1.71
C HIS A 189 10.71 -2.56 -1.20
N ILE A 190 9.68 -1.85 -1.65
CA ILE A 190 8.29 -2.17 -1.32
C ILE A 190 7.58 -2.53 -2.63
N ARG A 191 6.92 -3.68 -2.66
CA ARG A 191 6.11 -4.13 -3.80
C ARG A 191 4.65 -4.20 -3.43
N HIS A 192 3.80 -3.58 -4.24
CA HIS A 192 2.34 -3.58 -4.06
C HIS A 192 1.61 -3.36 -5.40
N PHE A 193 0.30 -3.55 -5.40
CA PHE A 193 -0.55 -3.43 -6.58
C PHE A 193 -1.31 -2.09 -6.58
N GLU A 194 -0.80 -1.14 -7.38
CA GLU A 194 -1.32 0.24 -7.47
C GLU A 194 -2.41 0.43 -8.52
N ASN A 195 -2.47 -0.49 -9.49
CA ASN A 195 -3.27 -0.35 -10.71
C ASN A 195 -3.47 -1.74 -11.35
N THR A 196 -3.45 -1.88 -12.67
CA THR A 196 -3.44 -3.18 -13.36
C THR A 196 -2.05 -3.84 -13.41
N PHE A 197 -1.08 -3.30 -12.67
CA PHE A 197 0.31 -3.74 -12.64
C PHE A 197 0.89 -3.64 -11.21
N VAL A 198 2.00 -4.34 -10.96
CA VAL A 198 2.75 -4.27 -9.70
C VAL A 198 3.75 -3.12 -9.77
N VAL A 199 3.91 -2.39 -8.69
CA VAL A 199 4.94 -1.35 -8.54
C VAL A 199 5.97 -1.86 -7.56
N GLU A 200 7.25 -1.72 -7.91
CA GLU A 200 8.36 -1.82 -6.98
C GLU A 200 8.88 -0.41 -6.68
N THR A 201 8.61 0.05 -5.47
CA THR A 201 9.11 1.31 -4.94
C THR A 201 10.44 1.05 -4.25
N VAL A 202 11.52 1.64 -4.77
CA VAL A 202 12.87 1.56 -4.19
C VAL A 202 13.15 2.87 -3.46
N ILE A 203 13.37 2.83 -2.15
CA ILE A 203 13.65 4.01 -1.35
C ILE A 203 15.08 3.91 -0.83
N CYS A 204 15.89 4.94 -1.10
CA CYS A 204 17.29 5.01 -0.74
C CYS A 204 17.58 6.25 0.13
N ASP A 205 18.52 6.14 1.06
CA ASP A 205 18.97 7.27 1.87
C ASP A 205 19.81 8.29 1.05
N GLU A 206 19.87 9.55 1.52
CA GLU A 206 20.74 10.58 0.90
C GLU A 206 22.23 10.27 1.17
N ALA A 207 23.13 10.71 0.29
CA ALA A 207 24.57 10.40 0.36
C ALA A 207 25.28 11.38 1.30
#